data_AF-A0A9D2Q3U4-F1
#
_entry.id   AF-A0A9D2Q3U4-F1
#
_cell.length_a   1.000
_cell.length_b   1.000
_cell.length_c   1.000
_cell.angle_alpha   90.00
_cell.angle_beta   90.00
_cell.angle_gamma   90.00
#
_symmetry.space_group_name_H-M   'P 1'
#
loop_
_entity.id
_entity.type
_entity.pdbx_description
1 polymer ?
#
loop_
_entity_poly.entity_id
_entity_poly.type
_entity_poly.pdbx_seq_one_letter_code
_entity_poly.pdbx_strand_id
1 'polypeptide(L)'
;MSQTQDGSELLTGPGAGGLLRSAVGNSGGVLHSWQLDHVDHRPGRSTKALYRTMVSWPELDGPQAPAREELFGASAHIGEREKNLHVAEQTLVMTDGDINVRVWRYPHDPWLPMLPLVCYPDIVGRTLHDLGVHIGPDPALPIAIDVVSYRPGRRAVLRASQGDRAVYLKVMQPHRSGEIVDRHHRLLAAGVPVPEVVAHHNGLVVLAELPGRPLARAVIDEGVDSCRGEDLVALLDRLPASMYSLSLRPPWTESVEFYAGIVSSSVPELGPRLDALVRAIRDGLAALEQRMDMRPHDVVHGDFYEAQVFVENGKAVGLLDIDTVGPGRRADDLACLLAHLSVLADYGNAGRIDRGMQERVEDAIHTWHEVFAERVDPTEVALRSAGVVLSLATGPHRQQEAAWEAATEAIVRVAEEWVAEARRAETLRREIAAQKAAADQAAAEQAAAQQAAGQHAAAPQPTTAASTGPRPAGPDAPTQGPTGVRPVPPPSADRSGHPPAAAQQMPGRPSVAPQQGASAPAQHSAPPMRSAPPQGSAPQQSAPPRGVAPQPAPPRGPAPQQSAPQPWSAPPEGSAPGPSPVAPGPSEPSTQPLPPQPPAHRRGSGDDGDDSPTQERRIDSILPR
;
A
#
# COMPACT_ATOMS: atom_id res chain seq x y z
N MET A 1 26.18 -21.34 -16.75
CA MET A 1 25.27 -20.25 -16.36
C MET A 1 25.37 -20.15 -14.85
N SER A 2 25.60 -18.96 -14.30
CA SER A 2 25.71 -18.81 -12.85
C SER A 2 24.31 -18.90 -12.27
N GLN A 3 24.03 -19.92 -11.47
CA GLN A 3 22.73 -20.01 -10.79
C GLN A 3 22.53 -18.77 -9.93
N THR A 4 21.35 -18.16 -10.02
CA THR A 4 20.97 -17.06 -9.13
C THR A 4 20.89 -17.54 -7.68
N GLN A 5 21.80 -17.06 -6.83
CA GLN A 5 21.86 -17.47 -5.42
C GLN A 5 20.58 -17.12 -4.63
N ASP A 6 19.75 -16.21 -5.13
CA ASP A 6 18.51 -15.74 -4.47
C ASP A 6 17.35 -16.75 -4.57
N GLY A 7 17.59 -17.92 -5.16
CA GLY A 7 16.61 -18.99 -5.33
C GLY A 7 15.55 -18.73 -6.40
N SER A 8 15.65 -17.65 -7.18
CA SER A 8 14.63 -17.32 -8.19
C SER A 8 14.49 -18.40 -9.27
N GLU A 9 15.61 -18.83 -9.88
CA GLU A 9 15.64 -19.98 -10.81
C GLU A 9 15.03 -21.27 -10.22
N LEU A 10 15.23 -21.51 -8.92
CA LEU A 10 14.74 -22.71 -8.23
C LEU A 10 13.23 -22.65 -7.96
N LEU A 11 12.72 -21.50 -7.50
CA LEU A 11 11.31 -21.33 -7.12
C LEU A 11 10.40 -21.02 -8.31
N THR A 12 10.92 -20.39 -9.37
CA THR A 12 10.12 -20.11 -10.59
C THR A 12 10.27 -21.20 -11.65
N GLY A 13 11.40 -21.91 -11.66
CA GLY A 13 11.72 -22.93 -12.66
C GLY A 13 11.22 -24.35 -12.31
N PRO A 14 11.54 -25.34 -13.17
CA PRO A 14 11.12 -26.74 -12.99
C PRO A 14 11.56 -27.40 -11.68
N GLY A 15 12.58 -26.85 -11.01
CA GLY A 15 13.10 -27.33 -9.71
C GLY A 15 12.06 -27.27 -8.59
N ALA A 16 11.16 -26.29 -8.61
CA ALA A 16 10.07 -26.13 -7.65
C ALA A 16 9.19 -27.38 -7.53
N GLY A 17 8.98 -28.13 -8.63
CA GLY A 17 8.24 -29.38 -8.59
C GLY A 17 8.92 -30.48 -7.75
N GLY A 18 10.25 -30.49 -7.66
CA GLY A 18 11.00 -31.41 -6.78
C GLY A 18 10.85 -31.01 -5.31
N LEU A 19 11.04 -29.72 -5.03
CA LEU A 19 10.84 -29.10 -3.71
C LEU A 19 9.43 -29.39 -3.15
N LEU A 20 8.39 -29.15 -3.95
CA LEU A 20 6.99 -29.40 -3.56
C LEU A 20 6.69 -30.89 -3.34
N ARG A 21 7.23 -31.79 -4.18
CA ARG A 21 7.09 -33.25 -3.97
C ARG A 21 7.70 -33.69 -2.63
N SER A 22 8.87 -33.16 -2.26
CA SER A 22 9.50 -33.43 -0.97
C SER A 22 8.66 -32.90 0.20
N ALA A 23 8.16 -31.66 0.12
CA ALA A 23 7.33 -31.07 1.18
C ALA A 23 6.01 -31.83 1.40
N VAL A 24 5.33 -32.19 0.31
CA VAL A 24 4.07 -32.96 0.34
C VAL A 24 4.32 -34.39 0.82
N GLY A 25 5.36 -35.07 0.30
CA GLY A 25 5.69 -36.45 0.67
C GLY A 25 6.13 -36.60 2.12
N ASN A 26 6.92 -35.66 2.65
CA ASN A 26 7.31 -35.63 4.07
C ASN A 26 6.11 -35.41 5.03
N SER A 27 4.97 -34.98 4.48
CA SER A 27 3.73 -34.73 5.21
C SER A 27 2.67 -35.81 4.96
N GLY A 28 3.03 -36.96 4.40
CA GLY A 28 2.12 -38.09 4.13
C GLY A 28 1.19 -37.90 2.92
N GLY A 29 1.49 -36.94 2.05
CA GLY A 29 0.70 -36.60 0.87
C GLY A 29 1.32 -37.05 -0.46
N VAL A 30 0.54 -36.95 -1.53
CA VAL A 30 0.98 -37.17 -2.91
C VAL A 30 0.61 -35.96 -3.77
N LEU A 31 1.63 -35.32 -4.36
CA LEU A 31 1.48 -34.20 -5.28
C LEU A 31 1.16 -34.70 -6.69
N HIS A 32 0.02 -34.30 -7.24
CA HIS A 32 -0.41 -34.63 -8.61
C HIS A 32 -0.01 -33.56 -9.63
N SER A 33 -0.22 -32.30 -9.29
CA SER A 33 0.16 -31.15 -10.13
C SER A 33 0.42 -29.91 -9.27
N TRP A 34 1.11 -28.94 -9.86
CA TRP A 34 1.38 -27.64 -9.24
C TRP A 34 1.44 -26.54 -10.32
N GLN A 35 1.15 -25.31 -9.92
CA GLN A 35 1.30 -24.10 -10.70
C GLN A 35 1.86 -22.99 -9.80
N LEU A 36 2.80 -22.20 -10.31
CA LEU A 36 3.23 -20.96 -9.66
C LEU A 36 2.08 -19.95 -9.72
N ASP A 37 1.62 -19.48 -8.57
CA ASP A 37 0.47 -18.57 -8.44
C ASP A 37 0.90 -17.12 -8.17
N HIS A 38 1.99 -16.93 -7.43
CA HIS A 38 2.58 -15.63 -7.13
C HIS A 38 4.08 -15.76 -6.90
N VAL A 39 4.86 -14.75 -7.31
CA VAL A 39 6.28 -14.62 -6.99
C VAL A 39 6.62 -13.21 -6.52
N ASP A 40 7.40 -13.13 -5.44
CA ASP A 40 8.05 -11.91 -4.95
C ASP A 40 9.56 -12.12 -5.03
N HIS A 41 10.20 -11.47 -6.01
CA HIS A 41 11.61 -11.63 -6.31
C HIS A 41 12.37 -10.34 -5.97
N ARG A 42 13.39 -10.48 -5.12
CA ARG A 42 14.34 -9.43 -4.76
C ARG A 42 15.72 -9.85 -5.27
N PRO A 43 16.13 -9.40 -6.48
CA PRO A 43 17.35 -9.83 -7.15
C PRO A 43 18.58 -9.79 -6.23
N GLY A 44 19.28 -10.92 -6.12
CA GLY A 44 20.48 -11.05 -5.29
C GLY A 44 20.25 -11.00 -3.79
N ARG A 45 19.00 -11.17 -3.30
CA ARG A 45 18.69 -11.22 -1.85
C ARG A 45 17.78 -12.38 -1.46
N SER A 46 16.61 -12.49 -2.08
CA SER A 46 15.59 -13.48 -1.70
C SER A 46 14.51 -13.65 -2.74
N THR A 47 13.90 -14.84 -2.78
CA THR A 47 12.68 -15.10 -3.56
C THR A 47 11.64 -15.76 -2.67
N LYS A 48 10.39 -15.30 -2.78
CA LYS A 48 9.22 -15.97 -2.23
C LYS A 48 8.29 -16.40 -3.35
N ALA A 49 7.70 -17.57 -3.21
CA ALA A 49 6.74 -18.11 -4.16
C ALA A 49 5.51 -18.66 -3.43
N LEU A 50 4.34 -18.51 -4.06
CA LEU A 50 3.11 -19.21 -3.70
C LEU A 50 2.76 -20.15 -4.84
N TYR A 51 2.42 -21.39 -4.51
CA TYR A 51 2.00 -22.41 -5.47
C TYR A 51 0.60 -22.90 -5.15
N ARG A 52 -0.18 -23.06 -6.21
CA ARG A 52 -1.45 -23.79 -6.19
C ARG A 52 -1.15 -25.23 -6.57
N THR A 53 -1.55 -26.19 -5.75
CA THR A 53 -1.20 -27.60 -5.93
C THR A 53 -2.42 -28.50 -5.84
N MET A 54 -2.42 -29.61 -6.57
CA MET A 54 -3.39 -30.69 -6.38
C MET A 54 -2.73 -31.81 -5.58
N VAL A 55 -3.22 -32.05 -4.36
CA VAL A 55 -2.65 -33.01 -3.41
C VAL A 55 -3.73 -33.94 -2.89
N SER A 56 -3.45 -35.24 -2.88
CA SER A 56 -4.20 -36.22 -2.07
C SER A 56 -3.43 -36.53 -0.79
N TRP A 57 -4.12 -36.78 0.32
CA TRP A 57 -3.49 -37.09 1.61
C TRP A 57 -3.79 -38.51 2.10
N PRO A 58 -3.13 -39.56 1.56
CA PRO A 58 -3.38 -40.96 1.95
C PRO A 58 -3.28 -41.24 3.46
N GLU A 59 -2.38 -40.58 4.17
CA GLU A 59 -2.15 -40.80 5.61
C GLU A 59 -3.14 -40.05 6.51
N LEU A 60 -3.81 -39.00 5.99
CA LEU A 60 -4.77 -38.18 6.74
C LEU A 60 -6.23 -38.56 6.39
N ASP A 61 -6.53 -38.62 5.10
CA ASP A 61 -7.87 -38.79 4.54
C ASP A 61 -8.13 -40.23 4.03
N GLY A 62 -7.08 -41.06 4.01
CA GLY A 62 -7.13 -42.48 3.62
C GLY A 62 -6.67 -42.77 2.17
N PRO A 63 -6.32 -44.02 1.83
CA PRO A 63 -5.62 -44.37 0.58
C PRO A 63 -6.36 -44.11 -0.75
N GLN A 64 -7.63 -43.70 -0.70
CA GLN A 64 -8.46 -43.40 -1.87
C GLN A 64 -9.00 -41.96 -1.82
N ALA A 65 -8.44 -41.11 -0.96
CA ALA A 65 -8.80 -39.71 -0.89
C ALA A 65 -8.55 -39.01 -2.24
N PRO A 66 -9.53 -38.27 -2.78
CA PRO A 66 -9.34 -37.52 -4.02
C PRO A 66 -8.30 -36.42 -3.80
N ALA A 67 -7.60 -36.04 -4.88
CA ALA A 67 -6.76 -34.85 -4.84
C ALA A 67 -7.65 -33.60 -4.66
N ARG A 68 -7.24 -32.71 -3.76
CA ARG A 68 -7.85 -31.38 -3.56
C ARG A 68 -6.83 -30.28 -3.78
N GLU A 69 -7.32 -29.07 -3.98
CA GLU A 69 -6.48 -27.88 -4.10
C GLU A 69 -5.90 -27.50 -2.74
N GLU A 70 -4.59 -27.27 -2.68
CA GLU A 70 -3.86 -26.79 -1.50
C GLU A 70 -2.93 -25.64 -1.93
N LEU A 71 -2.60 -24.73 -1.00
CA LEU A 71 -1.59 -23.70 -1.22
C LEU A 71 -0.31 -24.03 -0.47
N PHE A 72 0.82 -23.86 -1.15
CA PHE A 72 2.15 -23.98 -0.55
C PHE A 72 2.93 -22.69 -0.74
N GLY A 73 3.43 -22.12 0.36
CA GLY A 73 4.41 -21.04 0.33
C GLY A 73 5.83 -21.60 0.32
N ALA A 74 6.73 -20.94 -0.38
CA ALA A 74 8.17 -21.16 -0.27
C ALA A 74 8.94 -19.84 -0.13
N SER A 75 10.06 -19.87 0.59
CA SER A 75 10.97 -18.73 0.78
C SER A 75 12.41 -19.19 0.66
N ALA A 76 13.19 -18.53 -0.20
CA ALA A 76 14.62 -18.74 -0.38
C ALA A 76 15.39 -17.44 -0.04
N HIS A 77 16.50 -17.57 0.69
CA HIS A 77 17.31 -16.44 1.16
C HIS A 77 18.82 -16.72 1.02
N ILE A 78 19.59 -15.69 0.65
CA ILE A 78 21.07 -15.71 0.69
C ILE A 78 21.54 -15.12 2.01
N GLY A 79 22.28 -15.91 2.81
CA GLY A 79 23.08 -15.41 3.96
C GLY A 79 22.32 -14.80 5.14
N GLU A 80 21.10 -14.30 4.95
CA GLU A 80 20.21 -13.82 5.99
C GLU A 80 19.59 -15.02 6.72
N ARG A 81 19.91 -15.16 8.01
CA ARG A 81 19.21 -16.12 8.88
C ARG A 81 17.78 -15.62 9.11
N GLU A 82 16.79 -16.46 8.81
CA GLU A 82 15.38 -16.18 9.07
C GLU A 82 15.16 -15.80 10.55
N LYS A 83 14.38 -14.72 10.77
CA LYS A 83 14.03 -14.19 12.09
C LYS A 83 12.53 -14.33 12.34
N ASN A 84 12.13 -14.25 13.60
CA ASN A 84 10.72 -14.21 14.03
C ASN A 84 9.87 -15.39 13.51
N LEU A 85 10.49 -16.59 13.42
CA LEU A 85 9.76 -17.83 13.15
C LEU A 85 9.02 -18.25 14.42
N HIS A 86 7.69 -18.39 14.33
CA HIS A 86 6.82 -18.73 15.45
C HIS A 86 6.37 -20.20 15.45
N VAL A 87 6.18 -20.82 14.28
CA VAL A 87 5.82 -22.26 14.16
C VAL A 87 6.77 -23.00 13.19
N ALA A 88 8.08 -22.84 13.39
CA ALA A 88 9.12 -23.37 12.49
C ALA A 88 9.05 -24.89 12.26
N GLU A 89 8.58 -25.63 13.26
CA GLU A 89 8.37 -27.09 13.22
C GLU A 89 7.27 -27.57 12.25
N GLN A 90 6.38 -26.67 11.81
CA GLN A 90 5.30 -26.99 10.85
C GLN A 90 5.74 -26.81 9.38
N THR A 91 7.05 -26.71 9.12
CA THR A 91 7.59 -26.35 7.80
C THR A 91 8.80 -27.20 7.42
N LEU A 92 8.93 -27.54 6.15
CA LEU A 92 10.11 -28.25 5.64
C LEU A 92 11.21 -27.23 5.31
N VAL A 93 12.45 -27.52 5.73
CA VAL A 93 13.64 -26.79 5.27
C VAL A 93 14.46 -27.72 4.39
N MET A 94 14.76 -27.28 3.18
CA MET A 94 15.70 -27.91 2.26
C MET A 94 16.89 -26.98 2.03
N THR A 95 18.09 -27.56 1.93
CA THR A 95 19.31 -26.82 1.60
C THR A 95 20.21 -27.64 0.70
N ASP A 96 20.91 -26.96 -0.21
CA ASP A 96 22.00 -27.51 -1.03
C ASP A 96 23.39 -27.19 -0.45
N GLY A 97 23.45 -26.42 0.65
CA GLY A 97 24.67 -25.93 1.29
C GLY A 97 24.84 -24.41 1.21
N ASP A 98 24.36 -23.79 0.12
CA ASP A 98 24.50 -22.35 -0.14
C ASP A 98 23.17 -21.60 0.02
N ILE A 99 22.04 -22.25 -0.31
CA ILE A 99 20.69 -21.71 -0.22
C ILE A 99 19.89 -22.47 0.84
N ASN A 100 19.13 -21.75 1.67
CA ASN A 100 18.09 -22.34 2.53
C ASN A 100 16.72 -22.03 1.93
N VAL A 101 15.93 -23.07 1.69
CA VAL A 101 14.55 -22.97 1.19
C VAL A 101 13.59 -23.54 2.23
N ARG A 102 12.72 -22.68 2.77
CA ARG A 102 11.62 -23.08 3.65
C ARG A 102 10.34 -23.25 2.84
N VAL A 103 9.59 -24.32 3.09
CA VAL A 103 8.30 -24.63 2.45
C VAL A 103 7.25 -24.89 3.52
N TRP A 104 6.06 -24.33 3.36
CA TRP A 104 4.94 -24.49 4.27
C TRP A 104 3.61 -24.64 3.52
N ARG A 105 2.65 -25.31 4.16
CA ARG A 105 1.28 -25.45 3.66
C ARG A 105 0.40 -24.37 4.29
N TYR A 106 -0.36 -23.62 3.51
CA TYR A 106 -1.37 -22.71 4.04
C TYR A 106 -2.42 -23.48 4.87
N PRO A 107 -2.94 -22.95 6.00
CA PRO A 107 -2.66 -21.64 6.61
C PRO A 107 -1.47 -21.61 7.59
N HIS A 108 -0.63 -22.65 7.64
CA HIS A 108 0.49 -22.82 8.58
C HIS A 108 1.74 -22.01 8.21
N ASP A 109 1.57 -20.72 7.98
CA ASP A 109 2.67 -19.79 7.71
C ASP A 109 3.52 -19.58 8.99
N PRO A 110 4.83 -19.85 8.95
CA PRO A 110 5.67 -19.84 10.15
C PRO A 110 5.85 -18.46 10.78
N TRP A 111 5.49 -17.39 10.08
CA TRP A 111 5.51 -16.01 10.58
C TRP A 111 4.14 -15.50 11.06
N LEU A 112 3.04 -16.21 10.76
CA LEU A 112 1.67 -15.76 10.99
C LEU A 112 0.91 -16.74 11.94
N PRO A 113 1.30 -16.85 13.23
CA PRO A 113 0.80 -17.89 14.13
C PRO A 113 -0.72 -17.83 14.40
N MET A 114 -1.36 -16.67 14.23
CA MET A 114 -2.82 -16.53 14.35
C MET A 114 -3.58 -17.00 13.09
N LEU A 115 -2.91 -17.22 11.96
CA LEU A 115 -3.59 -17.54 10.68
C LEU A 115 -4.40 -18.85 10.74
N PRO A 116 -3.86 -19.98 11.26
CA PRO A 116 -4.66 -21.20 11.45
C PRO A 116 -5.81 -21.06 12.45
N LEU A 117 -5.88 -19.99 13.25
CA LEU A 117 -6.99 -19.76 14.18
C LEU A 117 -8.14 -18.97 13.56
N VAL A 118 -7.93 -18.36 12.38
CA VAL A 118 -8.94 -17.52 11.70
C VAL A 118 -9.30 -17.99 10.29
N CYS A 119 -8.63 -19.01 9.75
CA CYS A 119 -8.92 -19.58 8.43
C CYS A 119 -10.01 -20.67 8.42
N TYR A 120 -10.34 -21.26 9.57
CA TYR A 120 -11.29 -22.38 9.65
C TYR A 120 -12.61 -21.93 10.30
N PRO A 121 -13.78 -22.17 9.65
CA PRO A 121 -15.08 -21.69 10.14
C PRO A 121 -15.47 -22.16 11.55
N ASP A 122 -15.05 -23.36 11.95
CA ASP A 122 -15.33 -23.90 13.28
C ASP A 122 -14.42 -23.29 14.37
N ILE A 123 -13.20 -22.86 14.01
CA ILE A 123 -12.22 -22.29 14.95
C ILE A 123 -12.46 -20.79 15.13
N VAL A 124 -12.69 -20.04 14.03
CA VAL A 124 -12.76 -18.57 14.04
C VAL A 124 -13.80 -18.04 15.02
N GLY A 125 -14.95 -18.72 15.16
CA GLY A 125 -16.00 -18.32 16.10
C GLY A 125 -15.57 -18.40 17.57
N ARG A 126 -14.78 -19.42 17.93
CA ARG A 126 -14.18 -19.52 19.28
C ARG A 126 -13.13 -18.43 19.49
N THR A 127 -12.23 -18.25 18.52
CA THR A 127 -11.18 -17.22 18.58
C THR A 127 -11.74 -15.80 18.71
N LEU A 128 -12.85 -15.49 18.02
CA LEU A 128 -13.53 -14.20 18.14
C LEU A 128 -14.23 -14.04 19.50
N HIS A 129 -14.96 -15.07 19.93
CA HIS A 129 -15.61 -15.09 21.24
C HIS A 129 -14.62 -14.86 22.39
N ASP A 130 -13.47 -15.54 22.36
CA ASP A 130 -12.43 -15.45 23.39
C ASP A 130 -11.73 -14.07 23.42
N LEU A 131 -11.84 -13.32 22.32
CA LEU A 131 -11.42 -11.91 22.21
C LEU A 131 -12.55 -10.91 22.53
N GLY A 132 -13.74 -11.38 22.92
CA GLY A 132 -14.92 -10.55 23.19
C GLY A 132 -15.61 -9.99 21.94
N VAL A 133 -15.32 -10.53 20.75
CA VAL A 133 -15.88 -10.09 19.47
C VAL A 133 -17.12 -10.90 19.12
N HIS A 134 -18.24 -10.21 18.94
CA HIS A 134 -19.53 -10.82 18.56
C HIS A 134 -19.94 -10.36 17.15
N ILE A 135 -19.79 -11.23 16.15
CA ILE A 135 -20.30 -11.02 14.79
C ILE A 135 -21.69 -11.67 14.70
N GLY A 136 -22.70 -10.85 14.46
CA GLY A 136 -24.09 -11.30 14.34
C GLY A 136 -24.76 -11.67 15.68
N PRO A 137 -26.09 -11.92 15.67
CA PRO A 137 -26.87 -12.13 16.88
C PRO A 137 -26.99 -13.61 17.31
N ASP A 138 -26.64 -14.57 16.45
CA ASP A 138 -26.87 -16.00 16.69
C ASP A 138 -25.55 -16.80 16.65
N PRO A 139 -24.97 -17.18 17.79
CA PRO A 139 -23.72 -17.94 17.84
C PRO A 139 -23.85 -19.37 17.27
N ALA A 140 -25.06 -19.85 16.93
CA ALA A 140 -25.25 -21.13 16.25
C ALA A 140 -25.14 -21.05 14.72
N LEU A 141 -25.19 -19.85 14.12
CA LEU A 141 -24.99 -19.67 12.68
C LEU A 141 -23.50 -19.76 12.31
N PRO A 142 -23.13 -20.48 11.24
CA PRO A 142 -21.74 -20.58 10.80
C PRO A 142 -21.23 -19.21 10.34
N ILE A 143 -19.98 -18.90 10.71
CA ILE A 143 -19.27 -17.71 10.23
C ILE A 143 -18.70 -18.02 8.85
N ALA A 144 -19.09 -17.24 7.85
CA ALA A 144 -18.48 -17.28 6.53
C ALA A 144 -17.13 -16.56 6.56
N ILE A 145 -16.10 -17.17 5.98
CA ILE A 145 -14.75 -16.62 5.89
C ILE A 145 -14.40 -16.44 4.42
N ASP A 146 -14.12 -15.20 4.01
CA ASP A 146 -13.55 -14.90 2.69
C ASP A 146 -12.07 -14.50 2.85
N VAL A 147 -11.16 -15.13 2.12
CA VAL A 147 -9.74 -14.72 2.10
C VAL A 147 -9.61 -13.50 1.18
N VAL A 148 -9.41 -12.32 1.76
CA VAL A 148 -9.30 -11.05 1.03
C VAL A 148 -7.93 -10.94 0.36
N SER A 149 -6.86 -11.20 1.12
CA SER A 149 -5.50 -11.28 0.59
C SER A 149 -4.57 -12.11 1.49
N TYR A 150 -3.47 -12.60 0.94
CA TYR A 150 -2.41 -13.28 1.67
C TYR A 150 -1.07 -13.05 0.98
N ARG A 151 -0.11 -12.50 1.74
CA ARG A 151 1.28 -12.31 1.34
C ARG A 151 2.17 -13.24 2.18
N PRO A 152 2.75 -14.31 1.59
CA PRO A 152 3.57 -15.30 2.27
C PRO A 152 4.65 -14.69 3.21
N GLY A 153 4.58 -15.03 4.49
CA GLY A 153 5.46 -14.58 5.56
C GLY A 153 5.35 -13.10 5.95
N ARG A 154 4.32 -12.38 5.46
CA ARG A 154 4.12 -10.94 5.69
C ARG A 154 2.81 -10.64 6.41
N ARG A 155 1.68 -10.90 5.74
CA ARG A 155 0.33 -10.64 6.26
C ARG A 155 -0.74 -11.47 5.56
N ALA A 156 -1.89 -11.63 6.20
CA ALA A 156 -3.13 -12.06 5.56
C ALA A 156 -4.28 -11.16 6.00
N VAL A 157 -5.29 -11.01 5.16
CA VAL A 157 -6.54 -10.32 5.47
C VAL A 157 -7.68 -11.27 5.14
N LEU A 158 -8.56 -11.50 6.09
CA LEU A 158 -9.79 -12.29 5.90
C LEU A 158 -11.00 -11.46 6.29
N ARG A 159 -12.14 -11.67 5.65
CA ARG A 159 -13.43 -11.10 6.04
C ARG A 159 -14.22 -12.21 6.72
N ALA A 160 -14.51 -12.06 8.00
CA ALA A 160 -15.38 -12.96 8.75
C ALA A 160 -16.77 -12.31 8.83
N SER A 161 -17.81 -13.02 8.38
CA SER A 161 -19.17 -12.48 8.30
C SER A 161 -20.24 -13.43 8.81
N GLN A 162 -21.29 -12.86 9.41
CA GLN A 162 -22.48 -13.58 9.84
C GLN A 162 -23.70 -12.66 9.63
N GLY A 163 -24.58 -13.06 8.69
CA GLY A 163 -25.74 -12.24 8.29
C GLY A 163 -25.31 -10.94 7.59
N ASP A 164 -25.79 -9.81 8.12
CA ASP A 164 -25.51 -8.46 7.63
C ASP A 164 -24.25 -7.83 8.26
N ARG A 165 -23.55 -8.55 9.14
CA ARG A 165 -22.36 -8.05 9.85
C ARG A 165 -21.10 -8.76 9.38
N ALA A 166 -20.01 -8.00 9.26
CA ALA A 166 -18.68 -8.53 9.08
C ALA A 166 -17.62 -7.75 9.87
N VAL A 167 -16.48 -8.41 10.06
CA VAL A 167 -15.23 -7.82 10.52
C VAL A 167 -14.08 -8.30 9.63
N TYR A 168 -13.01 -7.52 9.59
CA TYR A 168 -11.78 -7.86 8.88
C TYR A 168 -10.71 -8.32 9.86
N LEU A 169 -10.09 -9.47 9.56
CA LEU A 169 -9.09 -10.14 10.37
C LEU A 169 -7.73 -9.91 9.71
N LYS A 170 -7.01 -8.87 10.13
CA LYS A 170 -5.66 -8.53 9.63
C LYS A 170 -4.65 -9.33 10.46
N VAL A 171 -4.09 -10.39 9.89
CA VAL A 171 -3.07 -11.26 10.50
C VAL A 171 -1.68 -10.83 10.02
N MET A 172 -0.73 -10.73 10.94
CA MET A 172 0.65 -10.28 10.70
C MET A 172 1.60 -10.90 11.73
N GLN A 173 2.90 -10.62 11.61
CA GLN A 173 3.88 -11.03 12.63
C GLN A 173 3.55 -10.37 13.99
N PRO A 174 3.55 -11.11 15.13
CA PRO A 174 3.05 -10.63 16.42
C PRO A 174 3.55 -9.24 16.86
N HIS A 175 4.84 -8.98 16.68
CA HIS A 175 5.49 -7.71 17.07
C HIS A 175 5.02 -6.49 16.27
N ARG A 176 4.35 -6.66 15.12
CA ARG A 176 3.85 -5.54 14.29
C ARG A 176 2.48 -5.02 14.77
N SER A 177 1.69 -5.86 15.45
CA SER A 177 0.28 -5.57 15.74
C SER A 177 0.06 -4.33 16.62
N GLY A 178 0.88 -4.13 17.66
CA GLY A 178 0.73 -3.00 18.59
C GLY A 178 0.83 -1.63 17.90
N GLU A 179 1.80 -1.44 16.99
CA GLU A 179 1.95 -0.16 16.30
C GLU A 179 0.79 0.14 15.34
N ILE A 180 0.15 -0.89 14.76
CA ILE A 180 -0.97 -0.71 13.82
C ILE A 180 -2.24 -0.32 14.59
N VAL A 181 -2.48 -0.93 15.75
CA VAL A 181 -3.54 -0.53 16.69
C VAL A 181 -3.36 0.93 17.14
N ASP A 182 -2.14 1.30 17.52
CA ASP A 182 -1.77 2.67 17.89
C ASP A 182 -2.05 3.69 16.78
N ARG A 183 -1.71 3.36 15.52
CA ARG A 183 -2.00 4.22 14.36
C ARG A 183 -3.51 4.39 14.15
N HIS A 184 -4.29 3.31 14.16
CA HIS A 184 -5.76 3.38 14.04
C HIS A 184 -6.39 4.26 15.14
N HIS A 185 -6.04 4.05 16.41
CA HIS A 185 -6.58 4.84 17.53
C HIS A 185 -6.28 6.34 17.38
N ARG A 186 -5.06 6.72 17.00
CA ARG A 186 -4.68 8.13 16.80
C ARG A 186 -5.41 8.77 15.60
N LEU A 187 -5.62 8.01 14.52
CA LEU A 187 -6.32 8.48 13.32
C LEU A 187 -7.83 8.67 13.58
N LEU A 188 -8.47 7.71 14.26
CA LEU A 188 -9.87 7.80 14.70
C LEU A 188 -10.08 8.99 15.64
N ALA A 189 -9.19 9.19 16.61
CA ALA A 189 -9.24 10.32 17.54
C ALA A 189 -9.09 11.69 16.84
N ALA A 190 -8.51 11.73 15.64
CA ALA A 190 -8.41 12.91 14.78
C ALA A 190 -9.58 13.06 13.78
N GLY A 191 -10.53 12.12 13.76
CA GLY A 191 -11.66 12.13 12.82
C GLY A 191 -11.32 11.65 11.40
N VAL A 192 -10.20 10.93 11.21
CA VAL A 192 -9.91 10.24 9.96
C VAL A 192 -10.77 8.96 9.90
N PRO A 193 -11.53 8.71 8.82
CA PRO A 193 -12.46 7.58 8.74
C PRO A 193 -11.73 6.27 8.41
N VAL A 194 -10.93 5.78 9.35
CA VAL A 194 -10.24 4.48 9.26
C VAL A 194 -11.07 3.39 9.96
N PRO A 195 -10.81 2.09 9.73
CA PRO A 195 -11.48 1.02 10.47
C PRO A 195 -11.29 1.14 11.99
N GLU A 196 -12.35 0.89 12.75
CA GLU A 196 -12.29 0.74 14.21
C GLU A 196 -11.61 -0.57 14.59
N VAL A 197 -10.67 -0.52 15.54
CA VAL A 197 -10.07 -1.72 16.13
C VAL A 197 -11.02 -2.29 17.18
N VAL A 198 -11.69 -3.38 16.84
CA VAL A 198 -12.64 -4.08 17.72
C VAL A 198 -11.90 -4.91 18.76
N ALA A 199 -10.81 -5.58 18.36
CA ALA A 199 -9.94 -6.36 19.23
C ALA A 199 -8.56 -6.56 18.59
N HIS A 200 -7.55 -6.94 19.39
CA HIS A 200 -6.24 -7.36 18.87
C HIS A 200 -5.56 -8.37 19.81
N HIS A 201 -4.80 -9.30 19.24
CA HIS A 201 -4.08 -10.33 20.01
C HIS A 201 -2.96 -10.97 19.19
N ASN A 202 -1.71 -10.93 19.68
CA ASN A 202 -0.56 -11.69 19.17
C ASN A 202 -0.43 -11.75 17.62
N GLY A 203 -0.58 -10.61 16.93
CA GLY A 203 -0.48 -10.55 15.47
C GLY A 203 -1.81 -10.63 14.72
N LEU A 204 -2.93 -10.82 15.40
CA LEU A 204 -4.27 -10.57 14.87
C LEU A 204 -4.73 -9.16 15.26
N VAL A 205 -5.26 -8.40 14.32
CA VAL A 205 -6.04 -7.18 14.54
C VAL A 205 -7.42 -7.39 13.90
N VAL A 206 -8.48 -7.22 14.69
CA VAL A 206 -9.88 -7.33 14.27
C VAL A 206 -10.42 -5.93 14.03
N LEU A 207 -10.82 -5.66 12.80
CA LEU A 207 -11.24 -4.34 12.31
C LEU A 207 -12.72 -4.35 11.93
N ALA A 208 -13.43 -3.27 12.23
CA ALA A 208 -14.80 -3.06 11.73
C ALA A 208 -14.80 -2.90 10.19
N GLU A 209 -15.86 -3.38 9.53
CA GLU A 209 -16.10 -3.12 8.11
C GLU A 209 -16.39 -1.63 7.87
N LEU A 210 -15.73 -1.03 6.87
CA LEU A 210 -16.00 0.37 6.48
C LEU A 210 -17.29 0.47 5.64
N PRO A 211 -18.05 1.58 5.76
CA PRO A 211 -19.20 1.86 4.90
C PRO A 211 -18.77 2.23 3.47
N GLY A 212 -19.72 2.21 2.54
CA GLY A 212 -19.48 2.54 1.13
C GLY A 212 -18.82 1.41 0.34
N ARG A 213 -18.10 1.77 -0.73
CA ARG A 213 -17.40 0.84 -1.63
C ARG A 213 -16.04 1.38 -2.07
N PRO A 214 -15.06 0.54 -2.44
CA PRO A 214 -13.76 1.01 -2.93
C PRO A 214 -13.89 1.95 -4.14
N LEU A 215 -13.13 3.03 -4.15
CA LEU A 215 -13.04 4.00 -5.25
C LEU A 215 -12.65 3.31 -6.56
N ALA A 216 -11.80 2.28 -6.49
CA ALA A 216 -11.44 1.39 -7.60
C ALA A 216 -12.63 0.89 -8.43
N ARG A 217 -13.76 0.60 -7.77
CA ARG A 217 -14.99 0.20 -8.46
C ARG A 217 -15.85 1.40 -8.83
N ALA A 218 -15.94 2.38 -7.94
CA ALA A 218 -16.79 3.55 -8.15
C ALA A 218 -16.34 4.39 -9.37
N VAL A 219 -15.04 4.62 -9.54
CA VAL A 219 -14.51 5.39 -10.69
C VAL A 219 -14.77 4.71 -12.04
N ILE A 220 -14.80 3.38 -12.11
CA ILE A 220 -15.17 2.63 -13.32
C ILE A 220 -16.68 2.80 -13.64
N ASP A 221 -17.53 2.80 -12.61
CA ASP A 221 -18.98 2.88 -12.76
C ASP A 221 -19.47 4.32 -13.00
N GLU A 222 -18.90 5.30 -12.30
CA GLU A 222 -19.39 6.67 -12.14
C GLU A 222 -18.41 7.75 -12.62
N GLY A 223 -17.13 7.41 -12.85
CA GLY A 223 -16.11 8.38 -13.27
C GLY A 223 -15.89 9.47 -12.22
N VAL A 224 -15.85 10.73 -12.67
CA VAL A 224 -15.67 11.91 -11.81
C VAL A 224 -16.78 12.06 -10.73
N ASP A 225 -17.97 11.50 -10.95
CA ASP A 225 -19.08 11.57 -9.98
C ASP A 225 -18.89 10.63 -8.78
N SER A 226 -17.91 9.71 -8.79
CA SER A 226 -17.66 8.80 -7.67
C SER A 226 -17.22 9.52 -6.40
N CYS A 227 -16.40 10.57 -6.55
CA CYS A 227 -16.09 11.56 -5.53
C CYS A 227 -15.39 12.77 -6.14
N ARG A 228 -15.49 13.92 -5.47
CA ARG A 228 -14.77 15.12 -5.86
C ARG A 228 -13.27 15.01 -5.59
N GLY A 229 -12.46 15.65 -6.44
CA GLY A 229 -11.01 15.77 -6.23
C GLY A 229 -10.68 16.46 -4.90
N GLU A 230 -11.48 17.45 -4.51
CA GLU A 230 -11.31 18.16 -3.24
C GLU A 230 -11.65 17.30 -2.02
N ASP A 231 -12.51 16.28 -2.14
CA ASP A 231 -12.80 15.34 -1.03
C ASP A 231 -11.61 14.42 -0.77
N LEU A 232 -10.86 14.04 -1.80
CA LEU A 232 -9.62 13.26 -1.70
C LEU A 232 -8.51 14.06 -1.00
N VAL A 233 -8.33 15.33 -1.40
CA VAL A 233 -7.43 16.26 -0.73
C VAL A 233 -7.86 16.50 0.73
N ALA A 234 -9.16 16.72 0.98
CA ALA A 234 -9.68 16.93 2.33
C ALA A 234 -9.59 15.69 3.22
N LEU A 235 -9.55 14.47 2.67
CA LEU A 235 -9.28 13.25 3.42
C LEU A 235 -7.82 13.20 3.89
N LEU A 236 -6.87 13.53 3.01
CA LEU A 236 -5.45 13.62 3.34
C LEU A 236 -5.13 14.76 4.31
N ASP A 237 -5.83 15.88 4.22
CA ASP A 237 -5.65 17.04 5.12
C ASP A 237 -6.20 16.80 6.55
N ARG A 238 -6.91 15.68 6.80
CA ARG A 238 -7.27 15.23 8.16
C ARG A 238 -6.16 14.44 8.85
N LEU A 239 -5.10 14.03 8.16
CA LEU A 239 -4.01 13.26 8.75
C LEU A 239 -3.30 14.10 9.85
N PRO A 240 -3.28 13.65 11.12
CA PRO A 240 -2.90 14.50 12.23
C PRO A 240 -1.38 14.62 12.37
N ALA A 241 -0.91 15.81 12.78
CA ALA A 241 0.50 16.08 13.05
C ALA A 241 1.15 15.15 14.12
N SER A 242 0.35 14.41 14.89
CA SER A 242 0.83 13.35 15.79
C SER A 242 1.50 12.17 15.06
N MET A 243 1.42 12.12 13.72
CA MET A 243 2.10 11.13 12.87
C MET A 243 3.52 11.54 12.45
N TYR A 244 3.94 12.81 12.61
CA TYR A 244 5.34 13.22 12.35
C TYR A 244 6.35 12.48 13.24
N SER A 245 5.92 11.86 14.35
CA SER A 245 6.78 11.04 15.21
C SER A 245 7.05 9.63 14.65
N LEU A 246 6.38 9.23 13.57
CA LEU A 246 6.59 7.93 12.93
C LEU A 246 7.80 7.98 11.99
N SER A 247 8.35 6.81 11.66
CA SER A 247 9.47 6.71 10.74
C SER A 247 9.14 7.29 9.36
N LEU A 248 10.03 8.15 8.85
CA LEU A 248 10.03 8.52 7.44
C LEU A 248 10.27 7.28 6.58
N ARG A 249 9.36 7.04 5.64
CA ARG A 249 9.52 6.02 4.59
C ARG A 249 10.04 6.71 3.32
N PRO A 250 11.01 6.13 2.60
CA PRO A 250 11.43 6.64 1.30
C PRO A 250 10.24 6.66 0.33
N PRO A 251 10.02 7.74 -0.44
CA PRO A 251 9.03 7.75 -1.49
C PRO A 251 9.42 6.78 -2.62
N TRP A 252 8.43 6.31 -3.38
CA TRP A 252 8.62 5.39 -4.51
C TRP A 252 9.71 5.83 -5.49
N THR A 253 9.86 7.15 -5.67
CA THR A 253 10.87 7.78 -6.52
C THR A 253 12.33 7.55 -6.09
N GLU A 254 12.61 7.22 -4.83
CA GLU A 254 13.96 6.85 -4.37
C GLU A 254 14.38 5.42 -4.80
N SER A 255 13.42 4.58 -5.22
CA SER A 255 13.64 3.18 -5.58
C SER A 255 13.47 2.88 -7.07
N VAL A 256 13.41 3.90 -7.93
CA VAL A 256 13.13 3.72 -9.37
C VAL A 256 14.19 2.88 -10.10
N GLU A 257 15.45 2.92 -9.69
CA GLU A 257 16.51 2.04 -10.25
C GLU A 257 16.28 0.58 -9.87
N PHE A 258 15.80 0.33 -8.64
CA PHE A 258 15.52 -1.02 -8.17
C PHE A 258 14.34 -1.62 -8.95
N TYR A 259 13.27 -0.85 -9.15
CA TYR A 259 12.13 -1.28 -9.96
C TYR A 259 12.50 -1.45 -11.45
N ALA A 260 13.24 -0.51 -12.04
CA ALA A 260 13.80 -0.67 -13.38
C ALA A 260 14.71 -1.90 -13.50
N GLY A 261 15.50 -2.21 -12.46
CA GLY A 261 16.32 -3.42 -12.36
C GLY A 261 15.49 -4.71 -12.38
N ILE A 262 14.39 -4.77 -11.63
CA ILE A 262 13.47 -5.92 -11.66
C ILE A 262 12.78 -6.07 -13.02
N VAL A 263 12.32 -4.96 -13.62
CA VAL A 263 11.64 -5.03 -14.92
C VAL A 263 12.64 -5.44 -16.01
N SER A 264 13.84 -4.85 -16.04
CA SER A 264 14.87 -5.20 -17.04
C SER A 264 15.48 -6.60 -16.85
N SER A 265 15.47 -7.18 -15.64
CA SER A 265 15.85 -8.59 -15.46
C SER A 265 14.80 -9.57 -15.99
N SER A 266 13.53 -9.13 -16.06
CA SER A 266 12.40 -9.94 -16.56
C SER A 266 12.16 -9.72 -18.06
N VAL A 267 12.30 -8.48 -18.56
CA VAL A 267 12.12 -8.07 -19.97
C VAL A 267 13.31 -7.21 -20.41
N PRO A 268 14.45 -7.82 -20.80
CA PRO A 268 15.69 -7.11 -21.12
C PRO A 268 15.56 -6.06 -22.24
N GLU A 269 14.64 -6.28 -23.18
CA GLU A 269 14.36 -5.41 -24.32
C GLU A 269 13.89 -4.00 -23.89
N LEU A 270 13.26 -3.88 -22.72
CA LEU A 270 12.82 -2.60 -22.16
C LEU A 270 13.97 -1.80 -21.51
N GLY A 271 15.14 -2.41 -21.30
CA GLY A 271 16.29 -1.81 -20.62
C GLY A 271 16.57 -0.35 -21.03
N PRO A 272 16.79 -0.03 -22.32
CA PRO A 272 17.07 1.34 -22.78
C PRO A 272 15.97 2.36 -22.49
N ARG A 273 14.69 1.93 -22.44
CA ARG A 273 13.54 2.79 -22.10
C ARG A 273 13.47 3.05 -20.60
N LEU A 274 13.63 2.00 -19.79
CA LEU A 274 13.69 2.08 -18.33
C LEU A 274 14.83 2.99 -17.87
N ASP A 275 16.00 2.86 -18.49
CA ASP A 275 17.16 3.73 -18.31
C ASP A 275 16.86 5.22 -18.58
N ALA A 276 16.08 5.50 -19.63
CA ALA A 276 15.69 6.85 -20.00
C ALA A 276 14.62 7.43 -19.06
N LEU A 277 13.66 6.60 -18.61
CA LEU A 277 12.69 6.94 -17.56
C LEU A 277 13.38 7.30 -16.25
N VAL A 278 14.25 6.42 -15.76
CA VAL A 278 15.04 6.59 -14.54
C VAL A 278 15.80 7.91 -14.56
N ARG A 279 16.54 8.19 -15.65
CA ARG A 279 17.26 9.47 -15.82
C ARG A 279 16.29 10.66 -15.79
N ALA A 280 15.20 10.61 -16.54
CA ALA A 280 14.23 11.71 -16.60
C ALA A 280 13.55 12.00 -15.24
N ILE A 281 13.23 10.96 -14.45
CA ILE A 281 12.68 11.10 -13.10
C ILE A 281 13.72 11.73 -12.18
N ARG A 282 14.94 11.18 -12.12
CA ARG A 282 16.02 11.71 -11.26
C ARG A 282 16.41 13.14 -11.60
N ASP A 283 16.70 13.42 -12.87
CA ASP A 283 17.13 14.76 -13.31
C ASP A 283 16.02 15.80 -13.09
N GLY A 284 14.76 15.40 -13.29
CA GLY A 284 13.59 16.24 -13.02
C GLY A 284 13.45 16.57 -11.54
N LEU A 285 13.50 15.57 -10.65
CA LEU A 285 13.40 15.76 -9.20
C LEU A 285 14.59 16.57 -8.65
N ALA A 286 15.81 16.30 -9.11
CA ALA A 286 16.99 17.09 -8.75
C ALA A 286 16.86 18.57 -9.19
N ALA A 287 16.23 18.84 -10.34
CA ALA A 287 15.95 20.21 -10.78
C ALA A 287 14.87 20.90 -9.91
N LEU A 288 13.93 20.15 -9.31
CA LEU A 288 13.00 20.68 -8.30
C LEU A 288 13.74 21.04 -7.01
N GLU A 289 14.63 20.18 -6.51
CA GLU A 289 15.42 20.43 -5.30
C GLU A 289 16.24 21.72 -5.37
N GLN A 290 16.70 22.13 -6.56
CA GLN A 290 17.41 23.42 -6.74
C GLN A 290 16.50 24.66 -6.64
N ARG A 291 15.17 24.51 -6.73
CA ARG A 291 14.22 25.64 -6.77
C ARG A 291 13.17 25.66 -5.65
N MET A 292 12.97 24.56 -4.93
CA MET A 292 11.98 24.45 -3.85
C MET A 292 12.45 23.49 -2.75
N ASP A 293 11.94 23.69 -1.53
CA ASP A 293 12.25 22.80 -0.41
C ASP A 293 11.56 21.45 -0.60
N MET A 294 12.35 20.45 -0.96
CA MET A 294 11.91 19.07 -1.21
C MET A 294 11.92 18.19 0.05
N ARG A 295 12.14 18.75 1.23
CA ARG A 295 12.06 17.96 2.48
C ARG A 295 10.62 17.47 2.76
N PRO A 296 10.47 16.34 3.46
CA PRO A 296 9.20 15.94 4.06
C PRO A 296 8.70 17.01 5.02
N HIS A 297 7.51 17.53 4.77
CA HIS A 297 6.88 18.58 5.57
C HIS A 297 5.37 18.38 5.77
N ASP A 298 4.82 17.29 5.24
CA ASP A 298 3.43 16.88 5.40
C ASP A 298 3.34 15.57 6.21
N VAL A 299 2.15 15.28 6.72
CA VAL A 299 1.76 13.89 7.03
C VAL A 299 1.11 13.29 5.78
N VAL A 300 1.63 12.15 5.35
CA VAL A 300 1.15 11.40 4.19
C VAL A 300 0.51 10.10 4.61
N HIS A 301 -0.31 9.55 3.72
CA HIS A 301 -0.79 8.18 3.84
C HIS A 301 0.33 7.18 3.49
N GLY A 302 1.07 7.43 2.41
CA GLY A 302 2.22 6.63 1.96
C GLY A 302 1.88 5.51 0.96
N ASP A 303 0.63 5.06 0.91
CA ASP A 303 0.10 4.13 -0.13
C ASP A 303 -1.32 4.57 -0.56
N PHE A 304 -1.49 5.84 -0.95
CA PHE A 304 -2.82 6.42 -1.25
C PHE A 304 -3.27 6.15 -2.68
N TYR A 305 -4.00 5.05 -2.89
CA TYR A 305 -4.60 4.72 -4.19
C TYR A 305 -6.06 4.26 -4.08
N GLU A 306 -6.71 4.04 -5.23
CA GLU A 306 -8.16 3.88 -5.35
C GLU A 306 -8.74 2.64 -4.68
N ALA A 307 -7.95 1.60 -4.37
CA ALA A 307 -8.46 0.49 -3.56
C ALA A 307 -8.50 0.81 -2.05
N GLN A 308 -7.72 1.81 -1.60
CA GLN A 308 -7.64 2.20 -0.19
C GLN A 308 -8.65 3.28 0.20
N VAL A 309 -9.19 4.03 -0.76
CA VAL A 309 -10.26 5.02 -0.54
C VAL A 309 -11.62 4.35 -0.70
N PHE A 310 -12.51 4.53 0.29
CA PHE A 310 -13.91 4.11 0.21
C PHE A 310 -14.81 5.32 -0.03
N VAL A 311 -15.76 5.17 -0.95
CA VAL A 311 -16.71 6.21 -1.33
C VAL A 311 -18.16 5.76 -1.19
N GLU A 312 -19.03 6.70 -0.88
CA GLU A 312 -20.48 6.53 -0.84
C GLU A 312 -21.16 7.85 -1.19
N ASN A 313 -22.19 7.81 -2.03
CA ASN A 313 -23.01 8.98 -2.40
C ASN A 313 -22.16 10.20 -2.89
N GLY A 314 -21.15 9.94 -3.73
CA GLY A 314 -20.27 10.97 -4.31
C GLY A 314 -19.24 11.57 -3.34
N LYS A 315 -18.92 10.90 -2.22
CA LYS A 315 -18.00 11.40 -1.18
C LYS A 315 -17.04 10.32 -0.70
N ALA A 316 -15.83 10.72 -0.31
CA ALA A 316 -14.91 9.87 0.43
C ALA A 316 -15.37 9.66 1.88
N VAL A 317 -15.68 8.41 2.23
CA VAL A 317 -16.23 7.99 3.54
C VAL A 317 -15.34 7.02 4.32
N GLY A 318 -14.24 6.54 3.73
CA GLY A 318 -13.32 5.62 4.42
C GLY A 318 -11.90 5.59 3.84
N LEU A 319 -10.93 5.18 4.66
CA LEU A 319 -9.51 5.04 4.31
C LEU A 319 -8.91 3.76 4.92
N LEU A 320 -8.29 2.92 4.09
CA LEU A 320 -7.64 1.66 4.45
C LEU A 320 -6.10 1.73 4.36
N ASP A 321 -5.45 0.67 4.85
CA ASP A 321 -4.01 0.38 4.85
C ASP A 321 -3.05 1.46 5.34
N ILE A 322 -3.47 2.11 6.44
CA ILE A 322 -2.74 3.12 7.22
C ILE A 322 -1.39 2.67 7.85
N ASP A 323 -0.87 1.50 7.50
CA ASP A 323 0.42 0.97 7.98
C ASP A 323 1.59 1.88 7.54
N THR A 324 1.43 2.59 6.41
CA THR A 324 2.44 3.46 5.78
C THR A 324 2.40 4.92 6.25
N VAL A 325 1.38 5.32 7.02
CA VAL A 325 1.19 6.71 7.48
C VAL A 325 2.41 7.22 8.25
N GLY A 326 2.85 8.43 7.93
CA GLY A 326 4.03 9.05 8.53
C GLY A 326 4.38 10.41 7.92
N PRO A 327 5.58 10.96 8.22
CA PRO A 327 6.08 12.16 7.55
C PRO A 327 6.37 11.87 6.06
N GLY A 328 6.05 12.82 5.17
CA GLY A 328 6.29 12.72 3.73
C GLY A 328 6.01 14.04 3.02
N ARG A 329 5.62 13.98 1.74
CA ARG A 329 5.13 15.14 0.96
C ARG A 329 3.79 14.82 0.35
N ARG A 330 2.86 15.78 0.35
CA ARG A 330 1.50 15.61 -0.21
C ARG A 330 1.52 15.14 -1.68
N ALA A 331 2.54 15.53 -2.43
CA ALA A 331 2.73 15.10 -3.82
C ALA A 331 2.93 13.58 -3.99
N ASP A 332 3.42 12.86 -2.97
CA ASP A 332 3.56 11.40 -3.00
C ASP A 332 2.20 10.68 -3.00
N ASP A 333 1.28 11.08 -2.10
CA ASP A 333 -0.06 10.50 -2.04
C ASP A 333 -0.87 10.80 -3.31
N LEU A 334 -0.85 12.05 -3.78
CA LEU A 334 -1.59 12.46 -4.97
C LEU A 334 -1.07 11.80 -6.24
N ALA A 335 0.26 11.61 -6.34
CA ALA A 335 0.88 10.87 -7.42
C ALA A 335 0.60 9.36 -7.36
N CYS A 336 0.55 8.77 -6.16
CA CYS A 336 0.21 7.36 -5.97
C CYS A 336 -1.18 7.05 -6.55
N LEU A 337 -2.17 7.88 -6.25
CA LEU A 337 -3.52 7.73 -6.78
C LEU A 337 -3.57 7.90 -8.31
N LEU A 338 -2.97 8.97 -8.84
CA LEU A 338 -2.95 9.24 -10.29
C LEU A 338 -2.26 8.10 -11.06
N ALA A 339 -1.16 7.57 -10.54
CA ALA A 339 -0.42 6.46 -11.13
C ALA A 339 -1.25 5.17 -11.22
N HIS A 340 -1.89 4.76 -10.12
CA HIS A 340 -2.72 3.55 -10.11
C HIS A 340 -3.97 3.70 -11.00
N LEU A 341 -4.65 4.85 -10.96
CA LEU A 341 -5.76 5.16 -11.87
C LEU A 341 -5.34 5.10 -13.34
N SER A 342 -4.13 5.57 -13.67
CA SER A 342 -3.61 5.50 -15.05
C SER A 342 -3.41 4.06 -15.53
N VAL A 343 -2.91 3.18 -14.65
CA VAL A 343 -2.82 1.73 -14.94
C VAL A 343 -4.21 1.09 -15.02
N LEU A 344 -5.18 1.57 -14.23
CA LEU A 344 -6.57 1.14 -14.29
C LEU A 344 -7.28 1.59 -15.59
N ALA A 345 -6.92 2.74 -16.15
CA ALA A 345 -7.41 3.18 -17.46
C ALA A 345 -6.84 2.32 -18.61
N ASP A 346 -5.55 1.97 -18.56
CA ASP A 346 -4.90 1.12 -19.57
C ASP A 346 -5.50 -0.31 -19.65
N TYR A 347 -6.23 -0.75 -18.62
CA TYR A 347 -7.05 -1.97 -18.70
C TYR A 347 -8.10 -1.93 -19.83
N GLY A 348 -8.50 -0.74 -20.32
CA GLY A 348 -9.33 -0.58 -21.52
C GLY A 348 -8.60 -0.97 -22.79
N ASN A 349 -7.31 -0.58 -22.92
CA ASN A 349 -6.44 -1.00 -24.02
C ASN A 349 -6.20 -2.52 -24.01
N ALA A 350 -6.17 -3.13 -22.83
CA ALA A 350 -6.11 -4.59 -22.63
C ALA A 350 -7.47 -5.32 -22.78
N GLY A 351 -8.56 -4.60 -23.05
CA GLY A 351 -9.92 -5.16 -23.18
C GLY A 351 -10.51 -5.75 -21.89
N ARG A 352 -9.97 -5.39 -20.71
CA ARG A 352 -10.46 -5.82 -19.39
C ARG A 352 -11.67 -4.98 -18.92
N ILE A 353 -11.78 -3.74 -19.39
CA ILE A 353 -12.93 -2.85 -19.26
C ILE A 353 -13.35 -2.33 -20.64
N ASP A 354 -14.59 -1.85 -20.80
CA ASP A 354 -15.05 -1.27 -22.06
C ASP A 354 -14.58 0.18 -22.26
N ARG A 355 -14.70 0.71 -23.48
CA ARG A 355 -14.21 2.06 -23.81
C ARG A 355 -14.92 3.17 -23.02
N GLY A 356 -16.21 3.02 -22.70
CA GLY A 356 -16.94 4.01 -21.91
C GLY A 356 -16.57 3.96 -20.42
N MET A 357 -16.20 2.78 -19.90
CA MET A 357 -15.54 2.65 -18.59
C MET A 357 -14.17 3.32 -18.58
N GLN A 358 -13.36 3.08 -19.62
CA GLN A 358 -12.04 3.70 -19.76
C GLN A 358 -12.15 5.24 -19.82
N GLU A 359 -13.04 5.78 -20.64
CA GLU A 359 -13.28 7.23 -20.76
C GLU A 359 -13.65 7.88 -19.42
N ARG A 360 -14.52 7.24 -18.62
CA ARG A 360 -14.86 7.72 -17.27
C ARG A 360 -13.66 7.79 -16.32
N VAL A 361 -12.70 6.87 -16.44
CA VAL A 361 -11.47 6.89 -15.63
C VAL A 361 -10.49 7.94 -16.17
N GLU A 362 -10.34 8.06 -17.50
CA GLU A 362 -9.53 9.09 -18.16
C GLU A 362 -10.00 10.52 -17.76
N ASP A 363 -11.32 10.78 -17.79
CA ASP A 363 -11.93 12.06 -17.38
C ASP A 363 -11.73 12.35 -15.88
N ALA A 364 -11.82 11.33 -15.03
CA ALA A 364 -11.57 11.46 -13.60
C ALA A 364 -10.10 11.79 -13.30
N ILE A 365 -9.15 11.12 -13.97
CA ILE A 365 -7.71 11.42 -13.88
C ILE A 365 -7.43 12.87 -14.26
N HIS A 366 -7.97 13.33 -15.39
CA HIS A 366 -7.79 14.72 -15.85
C HIS A 366 -8.32 15.72 -14.80
N THR A 367 -9.58 15.56 -14.39
CA THR A 367 -10.25 16.48 -13.46
C THR A 367 -9.58 16.52 -12.09
N TRP A 368 -9.16 15.37 -11.56
CA TRP A 368 -8.48 15.32 -10.27
C TRP A 368 -7.03 15.80 -10.37
N HIS A 369 -6.33 15.58 -11.49
CA HIS A 369 -5.00 16.13 -11.72
C HIS A 369 -5.00 17.67 -11.71
N GLU A 370 -6.01 18.32 -12.30
CA GLU A 370 -6.17 19.79 -12.22
C GLU A 370 -6.31 20.26 -10.76
N VAL A 371 -7.18 19.61 -9.97
CA VAL A 371 -7.34 19.91 -8.53
C VAL A 371 -6.04 19.68 -7.75
N PHE A 372 -5.28 18.64 -8.08
CA PHE A 372 -4.02 18.32 -7.41
C PHE A 372 -2.90 19.31 -7.79
N ALA A 373 -2.88 19.78 -9.03
CA ALA A 373 -1.97 20.81 -9.54
C ALA A 373 -2.16 22.20 -8.87
N GLU A 374 -3.32 22.46 -8.24
CA GLU A 374 -3.52 23.64 -7.38
C GLU A 374 -2.92 23.46 -5.96
N ARG A 375 -2.66 22.21 -5.53
CA ARG A 375 -2.19 21.87 -4.18
C ARG A 375 -0.69 21.60 -4.11
N VAL A 376 -0.10 21.05 -5.17
CA VAL A 376 1.33 20.69 -5.27
C VAL A 376 1.92 21.14 -6.61
N ASP A 377 3.25 21.16 -6.73
CA ASP A 377 3.91 21.55 -7.98
C ASP A 377 3.55 20.55 -9.11
N PRO A 378 3.02 21.00 -10.27
CA PRO A 378 2.56 20.09 -11.32
C PRO A 378 3.68 19.23 -11.92
N THR A 379 4.92 19.73 -11.94
CA THR A 379 6.08 18.95 -12.36
C THR A 379 6.43 17.90 -11.31
N GLU A 380 6.29 18.20 -10.01
CA GLU A 380 6.53 17.24 -8.93
C GLU A 380 5.57 16.06 -8.98
N VAL A 381 4.25 16.32 -9.05
CA VAL A 381 3.25 15.24 -9.03
C VAL A 381 3.37 14.34 -10.27
N ALA A 382 3.66 14.90 -11.44
CA ALA A 382 3.85 14.13 -12.66
C ALA A 382 5.11 13.23 -12.62
N LEU A 383 6.24 13.74 -12.11
CA LEU A 383 7.47 12.93 -11.95
C LEU A 383 7.30 11.83 -10.90
N ARG A 384 6.60 12.12 -9.79
CA ARG A 384 6.26 11.10 -8.78
C ARG A 384 5.32 10.05 -9.35
N SER A 385 4.33 10.45 -10.16
CA SER A 385 3.39 9.52 -10.81
C SER A 385 4.15 8.56 -11.72
N ALA A 386 5.08 9.06 -12.55
CA ALA A 386 5.96 8.21 -13.36
C ALA A 386 6.78 7.20 -12.52
N GLY A 387 7.29 7.63 -11.36
CA GLY A 387 8.02 6.76 -10.42
C GLY A 387 7.16 5.65 -9.81
N VAL A 388 5.90 5.95 -9.47
CA VAL A 388 4.94 4.95 -8.99
C VAL A 388 4.51 4.00 -10.12
N VAL A 389 4.19 4.51 -11.31
CA VAL A 389 3.84 3.65 -12.46
C VAL A 389 4.99 2.69 -12.81
N LEU A 390 6.24 3.15 -12.74
CA LEU A 390 7.41 2.28 -12.92
C LEU A 390 7.52 1.18 -11.85
N SER A 391 7.12 1.43 -10.60
CA SER A 391 7.07 0.38 -9.57
C SER A 391 5.96 -0.64 -9.86
N LEU A 392 4.81 -0.20 -10.36
CA LEU A 392 3.69 -1.04 -10.80
C LEU A 392 4.01 -1.93 -12.00
N ALA A 393 4.98 -1.56 -12.85
CA ALA A 393 5.39 -2.37 -14.01
C ALA A 393 5.94 -3.76 -13.62
N THR A 394 6.35 -3.96 -12.36
CA THR A 394 6.71 -5.27 -11.79
C THR A 394 5.50 -6.19 -11.53
N GLY A 395 4.29 -5.63 -11.46
CA GLY A 395 3.06 -6.31 -11.07
C GLY A 395 2.66 -7.51 -11.94
N PRO A 396 2.59 -7.38 -13.28
CA PRO A 396 2.14 -8.47 -14.16
C PRO A 396 3.00 -9.74 -14.05
N HIS A 397 4.33 -9.59 -13.96
CA HIS A 397 5.23 -10.72 -13.76
C HIS A 397 5.02 -11.37 -12.37
N ARG A 398 4.97 -10.56 -11.30
CA ARG A 398 4.75 -11.06 -9.92
C ARG A 398 3.42 -11.82 -9.77
N GLN A 399 2.40 -11.42 -10.51
CA GLN A 399 1.07 -12.06 -10.54
C GLN A 399 0.93 -13.19 -11.59
N GLN A 400 1.99 -13.49 -12.36
CA GLN A 400 2.01 -14.51 -13.42
C GLN A 400 0.83 -14.37 -14.41
N GLU A 401 0.57 -13.14 -14.87
CA GLU A 401 -0.47 -12.88 -15.87
C GLU A 401 -0.16 -13.55 -17.22
N ALA A 402 -1.18 -14.02 -17.94
CA ALA A 402 -1.00 -14.82 -19.16
C ALA A 402 -0.24 -14.11 -20.31
N ALA A 403 -0.22 -12.78 -20.33
CA ALA A 403 0.52 -11.95 -21.27
C ALA A 403 1.33 -10.87 -20.53
N TRP A 404 1.95 -11.26 -19.41
CA TRP A 404 2.58 -10.34 -18.46
C TRP A 404 3.63 -9.41 -19.09
N GLU A 405 4.42 -9.88 -20.06
CA GLU A 405 5.45 -9.07 -20.76
C GLU A 405 4.83 -7.85 -21.44
N ALA A 406 3.76 -8.06 -22.20
CA ALA A 406 3.03 -7.00 -22.90
C ALA A 406 2.29 -6.06 -21.93
N ALA A 407 1.79 -6.58 -20.81
CA ALA A 407 1.19 -5.77 -19.76
C ALA A 407 2.23 -4.90 -19.03
N THR A 408 3.42 -5.45 -18.76
CA THR A 408 4.56 -4.72 -18.20
C THR A 408 5.04 -3.63 -19.17
N GLU A 409 5.16 -3.90 -20.47
CA GLU A 409 5.47 -2.88 -21.48
C GLU A 409 4.40 -1.78 -21.55
N ALA A 410 3.11 -2.13 -21.44
CA ALA A 410 2.03 -1.16 -21.44
C ALA A 410 2.10 -0.23 -20.21
N ILE A 411 2.39 -0.75 -19.02
CA ILE A 411 2.61 0.07 -17.82
C ILE A 411 3.86 0.97 -17.99
N VAL A 412 4.94 0.48 -18.60
CA VAL A 412 6.13 1.31 -18.91
C VAL A 412 5.78 2.48 -19.84
N ARG A 413 4.90 2.29 -20.83
CA ARG A 413 4.39 3.38 -21.67
C ARG A 413 3.63 4.44 -20.85
N VAL A 414 2.79 4.03 -19.90
CA VAL A 414 2.09 4.97 -19.00
C VAL A 414 3.09 5.79 -18.15
N ALA A 415 4.22 5.21 -17.74
CA ALA A 415 5.29 5.97 -17.07
C ALA A 415 5.97 6.98 -18.00
N GLU A 416 6.15 6.64 -19.29
CA GLU A 416 6.69 7.55 -20.32
C GLU A 416 5.75 8.74 -20.58
N GLU A 417 4.43 8.51 -20.53
CA GLU A 417 3.39 9.54 -20.65
C GLU A 417 3.41 10.53 -19.48
N TRP A 418 3.58 10.05 -18.23
CA TRP A 418 3.75 10.92 -17.05
C TRP A 418 5.07 11.72 -17.07
N VAL A 419 6.17 11.16 -17.59
CA VAL A 419 7.41 11.92 -17.85
C VAL A 419 7.20 12.98 -18.94
N ALA A 420 6.37 12.70 -19.95
CA ALA A 420 6.00 13.71 -20.94
C ALA A 420 5.12 14.82 -20.35
N GLU A 421 4.22 14.50 -19.40
CA GLU A 421 3.42 15.49 -18.67
C GLU A 421 4.29 16.40 -17.81
N ALA A 422 5.24 15.86 -17.05
CA ALA A 422 6.20 16.65 -16.27
C ALA A 422 6.98 17.66 -17.14
N ARG A 423 7.31 17.29 -18.39
CA ARG A 423 7.97 18.19 -19.37
C ARG A 423 7.02 19.27 -19.91
N ARG A 424 5.73 18.98 -20.07
CA ARG A 424 4.71 19.97 -20.43
C ARG A 424 4.50 20.98 -19.31
N ALA A 425 4.32 20.50 -18.07
CA ALA A 425 4.21 21.32 -16.86
C ALA A 425 5.41 22.27 -16.68
N GLU A 426 6.64 21.77 -16.77
CA GLU A 426 7.85 22.59 -16.63
C GLU A 426 8.03 23.60 -17.78
N THR A 427 7.58 23.28 -19.01
CA THR A 427 7.55 24.23 -20.13
C THR A 427 6.56 25.36 -19.86
N LEU A 428 5.31 25.04 -19.52
CA LEU A 428 4.27 26.02 -19.18
C LEU A 428 4.69 26.93 -18.02
N ARG A 429 5.31 26.37 -16.97
CA ARG A 429 5.86 27.13 -15.84
C ARG A 429 6.92 28.15 -16.28
N ARG A 430 7.79 27.80 -17.23
CA ARG A 430 8.81 28.70 -17.79
C ARG A 430 8.19 29.82 -18.62
N GLU A 431 7.17 29.50 -19.41
CA GLU A 431 6.43 30.49 -20.21
C GLU A 431 5.71 31.51 -19.32
N ILE A 432 5.00 31.05 -18.29
CA ILE A 432 4.35 31.92 -17.29
C ILE A 432 5.38 32.80 -16.58
N ALA A 433 6.53 32.24 -16.18
CA ALA A 433 7.59 33.01 -15.53
C ALA A 433 8.20 34.07 -16.46
N ALA A 434 8.41 33.76 -17.75
CA ALA A 434 8.91 34.70 -18.75
C ALA A 434 7.90 35.83 -19.05
N GLN A 435 6.62 35.49 -19.18
CA GLN A 435 5.53 36.47 -19.35
C GLN A 435 5.45 37.42 -18.15
N LYS A 436 5.54 36.88 -16.93
CA LYS A 436 5.57 37.69 -15.71
C LYS A 436 6.77 38.63 -15.66
N ALA A 437 7.97 38.13 -15.96
CA ALA A 437 9.18 38.96 -15.98
C ALA A 437 9.09 40.10 -17.00
N ALA A 438 8.52 39.84 -18.19
CA ALA A 438 8.27 40.86 -19.20
C ALA A 438 7.22 41.90 -18.75
N ALA A 439 6.17 41.48 -18.05
CA ALA A 439 5.17 42.39 -17.48
C ALA A 439 5.74 43.26 -16.35
N ASP A 440 6.53 42.67 -15.44
CA ASP A 440 7.21 43.37 -14.36
C ASP A 440 8.21 44.41 -14.91
N GLN A 441 8.96 44.07 -15.97
CA GLN A 441 9.83 45.01 -16.68
C GLN A 441 9.04 46.16 -17.32
N ALA A 442 7.96 45.86 -18.06
CA ALA A 442 7.13 46.89 -18.71
C ALA A 442 6.49 47.84 -17.68
N ALA A 443 6.07 47.33 -16.52
CA ALA A 443 5.57 48.14 -15.40
C ALA A 443 6.67 49.05 -14.81
N ALA A 444 7.89 48.54 -14.66
CA ALA A 444 9.04 49.34 -14.18
C ALA A 444 9.42 50.45 -15.17
N GLU A 445 9.42 50.17 -16.48
CA GLU A 445 9.67 51.16 -17.53
C GLU A 445 8.60 52.27 -17.55
N GLN A 446 7.32 51.90 -17.41
CA GLN A 446 6.22 52.86 -17.27
C GLN A 446 6.33 53.72 -16.01
N ALA A 447 6.68 53.12 -14.86
CA ALA A 447 6.89 53.85 -13.61
C ALA A 447 8.06 54.84 -13.71
N ALA A 448 9.17 54.45 -14.35
CA ALA A 448 10.31 55.33 -14.62
C ALA A 448 9.93 56.50 -15.54
N ALA A 449 9.17 56.24 -16.61
CA ALA A 449 8.67 57.29 -17.51
C ALA A 449 7.72 58.28 -16.79
N GLN A 450 6.85 57.79 -15.91
CA GLN A 450 5.96 58.63 -15.09
C GLN A 450 6.75 59.48 -14.08
N GLN A 451 7.80 58.93 -13.44
CA GLN A 451 8.68 59.70 -12.56
C GLN A 451 9.45 60.78 -13.31
N ALA A 452 9.98 60.49 -14.50
CA ALA A 452 10.65 61.48 -15.35
C ALA A 452 9.70 62.62 -15.76
N ALA A 453 8.46 62.30 -16.15
CA ALA A 453 7.43 63.29 -16.45
C ALA A 453 7.05 64.14 -15.22
N GLY A 454 6.92 63.52 -14.04
CA GLY A 454 6.66 64.22 -12.78
C GLY A 454 7.79 65.16 -12.37
N GLN A 455 9.05 64.78 -12.60
CA GLN A 455 10.21 65.65 -12.36
C GLN A 455 10.29 66.83 -13.33
N HIS A 456 9.88 66.65 -14.60
CA HIS A 456 9.76 67.76 -15.56
C HIS A 456 8.60 68.72 -15.22
N ALA A 457 7.50 68.23 -14.62
CA ALA A 457 6.41 69.08 -14.13
C ALA A 457 6.77 69.89 -12.87
N ALA A 458 7.85 69.53 -12.16
CA ALA A 458 8.31 70.19 -10.94
C ALA A 458 9.45 71.21 -11.16
N ALA A 459 9.75 71.58 -12.40
CA ALA A 459 10.69 72.65 -12.71
C ALA A 459 10.11 74.03 -12.30
N PRO A 460 10.81 74.86 -11.50
CA PRO A 460 10.29 76.17 -11.13
C PRO A 460 10.20 77.11 -12.34
N GLN A 461 9.08 77.81 -12.50
CA GLN A 461 8.98 78.89 -13.48
C GLN A 461 9.99 80.01 -13.12
N PRO A 462 10.63 80.64 -14.12
CA PRO A 462 11.62 81.67 -13.86
C PRO A 462 10.95 82.97 -13.36
N THR A 463 10.96 83.17 -12.05
CA THR A 463 10.55 84.44 -11.43
C THR A 463 11.56 85.53 -11.76
N THR A 464 11.12 86.57 -12.48
CA THR A 464 11.90 87.78 -12.73
C THR A 464 12.21 88.52 -11.43
N ALA A 465 13.45 88.46 -10.96
CA ALA A 465 13.90 89.17 -9.76
C ALA A 465 14.59 90.50 -10.13
N ALA A 466 14.07 91.60 -9.57
CA ALA A 466 14.70 92.92 -9.66
C ALA A 466 15.73 93.13 -8.52
N SER A 467 16.66 94.05 -8.74
CA SER A 467 17.82 94.34 -7.89
C SER A 467 17.52 95.13 -6.61
N THR A 468 18.08 94.67 -5.48
CA THR A 468 18.62 95.39 -4.29
C THR A 468 19.33 94.31 -3.45
N GLY A 469 20.52 94.41 -2.84
CA GLY A 469 21.20 95.46 -2.08
C GLY A 469 21.81 94.78 -0.81
N PRO A 470 23.11 94.92 -0.42
CA PRO A 470 23.78 93.94 0.47
C PRO A 470 24.11 94.38 1.91
N ARG A 471 24.41 93.36 2.79
CA ARG A 471 25.15 93.32 4.11
C ARG A 471 24.32 92.92 5.36
N PRO A 472 24.94 92.42 6.47
CA PRO A 472 26.01 91.40 6.57
C PRO A 472 25.95 90.43 7.81
N ALA A 473 26.86 89.43 7.83
CA ALA A 473 27.60 88.86 9.00
C ALA A 473 26.95 87.92 10.06
N GLY A 474 27.11 86.59 9.85
CA GLY A 474 27.61 85.48 10.72
C GLY A 474 27.40 85.40 12.27
N PRO A 475 28.07 84.42 12.96
CA PRO A 475 28.91 83.33 12.45
C PRO A 475 28.68 81.92 13.10
N ASP A 476 29.56 80.98 12.72
CA ASP A 476 30.03 79.76 13.43
C ASP A 476 29.24 78.43 13.49
N ALA A 477 29.88 77.41 12.87
CA ALA A 477 29.81 75.98 13.19
C ALA A 477 30.97 75.62 14.18
N PRO A 478 31.26 74.36 14.63
CA PRO A 478 31.57 73.22 13.74
C PRO A 478 31.30 71.76 14.25
N THR A 479 31.29 70.80 13.30
CA THR A 479 31.83 69.39 13.34
C THR A 479 31.56 68.47 14.56
N GLN A 480 31.11 67.21 14.47
CA GLN A 480 31.65 66.05 13.73
C GLN A 480 30.59 64.88 13.66
N GLY A 481 30.79 63.88 12.79
CA GLY A 481 30.13 62.54 12.89
C GLY A 481 31.01 61.52 13.64
N PRO A 482 30.89 60.18 13.44
CA PRO A 482 29.94 59.41 12.62
C PRO A 482 29.31 58.18 13.34
N THR A 483 28.74 57.20 12.59
CA THR A 483 28.14 55.91 13.05
C THR A 483 26.81 56.05 13.82
N GLY A 484 25.87 55.08 13.85
CA GLY A 484 25.74 53.76 13.21
C GLY A 484 24.73 52.87 13.97
N VAL A 485 24.19 51.82 13.32
CA VAL A 485 23.36 50.71 13.91
C VAL A 485 21.84 50.95 14.10
N ARG A 486 21.04 49.93 13.71
CA ARG A 486 19.57 49.80 13.87
C ARG A 486 19.15 49.45 15.30
N PRO A 487 17.96 49.89 15.77
CA PRO A 487 17.25 49.22 16.88
C PRO A 487 16.20 48.20 16.40
N VAL A 488 16.08 47.11 17.14
CA VAL A 488 14.95 46.16 17.14
C VAL A 488 13.91 46.63 18.18
N PRO A 489 12.59 46.48 17.97
CA PRO A 489 11.60 46.81 18.99
C PRO A 489 11.45 45.68 20.04
N PRO A 490 11.32 46.00 21.35
CA PRO A 490 11.08 45.04 22.43
C PRO A 490 9.58 44.70 22.62
N PRO A 491 9.25 43.63 23.39
CA PRO A 491 7.89 43.07 23.46
C PRO A 491 6.98 43.75 24.51
N SER A 492 5.67 43.56 24.36
CA SER A 492 4.64 43.90 25.36
C SER A 492 4.05 42.63 25.96
N ALA A 493 3.93 42.56 27.29
CA ALA A 493 3.45 41.39 28.01
C ALA A 493 1.97 41.51 28.46
N ASP A 494 1.37 40.34 28.69
CA ASP A 494 0.20 40.00 29.52
C ASP A 494 -0.77 41.09 30.02
N ARG A 495 -2.06 40.77 29.87
CA ARG A 495 -3.02 40.81 30.99
C ARG A 495 -4.17 39.79 30.80
N SER A 496 -4.36 38.96 31.81
CA SER A 496 -5.43 37.96 31.96
C SER A 496 -6.68 38.55 32.64
N GLY A 497 -7.89 37.98 32.47
CA GLY A 497 -9.10 38.62 33.01
C GLY A 497 -10.52 38.01 32.99
N HIS A 498 -10.75 36.75 32.58
CA HIS A 498 -11.95 35.94 32.93
C HIS A 498 -13.40 36.35 32.46
N PRO A 499 -14.43 35.44 32.57
CA PRO A 499 -15.63 35.39 31.71
C PRO A 499 -16.96 35.45 32.54
N PRO A 500 -18.11 34.80 32.19
CA PRO A 500 -18.74 34.43 30.91
C PRO A 500 -20.18 35.01 30.75
N ALA A 501 -20.86 34.77 29.62
CA ALA A 501 -22.32 34.94 29.51
C ALA A 501 -22.94 33.86 28.60
N ALA A 502 -24.12 33.35 28.97
CA ALA A 502 -24.80 32.24 28.30
C ALA A 502 -26.21 32.62 27.80
N ALA A 503 -26.64 31.90 26.75
CA ALA A 503 -28.02 31.61 26.34
C ALA A 503 -29.04 32.75 26.16
N GLN A 504 -29.61 32.80 24.95
CA GLN A 504 -31.04 33.10 24.76
C GLN A 504 -31.58 32.39 23.51
N GLN A 505 -32.76 31.76 23.65
CA GLN A 505 -33.51 31.03 22.61
C GLN A 505 -34.72 31.85 22.14
N MET A 506 -35.46 31.28 21.17
CA MET A 506 -36.88 31.53 20.77
C MET A 506 -37.09 32.36 19.48
N PRO A 507 -38.23 32.20 18.73
CA PRO A 507 -38.93 30.93 18.42
C PRO A 507 -39.55 30.81 16.99
N GLY A 508 -39.61 29.59 16.44
CA GLY A 508 -40.84 28.94 15.92
C GLY A 508 -41.62 29.38 14.65
N ARG A 509 -41.67 28.44 13.68
CA ARG A 509 -42.83 28.00 12.82
C ARG A 509 -43.27 28.85 11.60
N PRO A 510 -44.06 28.29 10.63
CA PRO A 510 -44.58 26.90 10.49
C PRO A 510 -44.25 26.15 9.16
N SER A 511 -44.76 24.92 9.08
CA SER A 511 -44.59 23.88 8.03
C SER A 511 -45.56 24.00 6.84
N VAL A 512 -45.20 23.42 5.68
CA VAL A 512 -46.12 22.93 4.64
C VAL A 512 -45.66 21.54 4.15
N ALA A 513 -46.60 20.60 4.06
CA ALA A 513 -46.54 19.33 3.31
C ALA A 513 -47.67 19.36 2.25
N PRO A 514 -47.72 18.53 1.19
CA PRO A 514 -47.86 17.06 1.25
C PRO A 514 -46.92 16.36 0.20
N GLN A 515 -47.03 15.10 -0.25
CA GLN A 515 -48.00 13.99 -0.16
C GLN A 515 -47.30 12.64 0.14
N GLN A 516 -48.08 11.56 0.25
CA GLN A 516 -47.64 10.16 0.23
C GLN A 516 -47.82 9.56 -1.18
N GLY A 517 -46.91 8.68 -1.61
CA GLY A 517 -47.07 7.84 -2.79
C GLY A 517 -46.44 6.47 -2.52
N ALA A 518 -47.26 5.41 -2.48
CA ALA A 518 -46.78 4.05 -2.24
C ALA A 518 -46.27 3.39 -3.54
N SER A 519 -45.20 2.59 -3.45
CA SER A 519 -44.82 1.61 -4.48
C SER A 519 -44.00 0.48 -3.87
N ALA A 520 -44.09 -0.69 -4.51
CA ALA A 520 -43.71 -2.01 -3.97
C ALA A 520 -42.19 -2.26 -3.90
N PRO A 521 -41.73 -3.24 -3.09
CA PRO A 521 -40.31 -3.60 -3.01
C PRO A 521 -39.80 -4.21 -4.32
N ALA A 522 -38.70 -3.66 -4.84
CA ALA A 522 -37.97 -4.25 -5.95
C ALA A 522 -37.21 -5.51 -5.49
N GLN A 523 -37.32 -6.58 -6.27
CA GLN A 523 -36.64 -7.84 -5.99
C GLN A 523 -35.16 -7.73 -6.36
N HIS A 524 -34.26 -8.19 -5.47
CA HIS A 524 -32.84 -8.25 -5.76
C HIS A 524 -32.56 -9.36 -6.80
N SER A 525 -32.16 -8.94 -8.00
CA SER A 525 -31.67 -9.85 -9.04
C SER A 525 -30.26 -10.36 -8.69
N ALA A 526 -30.10 -11.68 -8.66
CA ALA A 526 -28.80 -12.34 -8.49
C ALA A 526 -27.87 -12.11 -9.71
N PRO A 527 -26.53 -12.13 -9.53
CA PRO A 527 -25.59 -11.97 -10.63
C PRO A 527 -25.61 -13.19 -11.59
N PRO A 528 -25.41 -12.98 -12.91
CA PRO A 528 -25.52 -14.05 -13.90
C PRO A 528 -24.32 -14.99 -13.89
N MET A 529 -24.58 -16.30 -13.91
CA MET A 529 -23.54 -17.32 -14.12
C MET A 529 -23.03 -17.28 -15.57
N ARG A 530 -21.73 -17.44 -15.78
CA ARG A 530 -21.12 -17.50 -17.12
C ARG A 530 -21.52 -18.77 -17.88
N SER A 531 -21.95 -18.60 -19.12
CA SER A 531 -22.34 -19.67 -20.03
C SER A 531 -21.16 -20.55 -20.45
N ALA A 532 -21.41 -21.86 -20.57
CA ALA A 532 -20.45 -22.82 -21.14
C ALA A 532 -20.28 -22.65 -22.68
N PRO A 533 -19.13 -23.03 -23.26
CA PRO A 533 -18.89 -22.92 -24.70
C PRO A 533 -19.68 -23.95 -25.53
N PRO A 534 -19.99 -23.65 -26.80
CA PRO A 534 -20.82 -24.52 -27.65
C PRO A 534 -20.06 -25.77 -28.14
N GLN A 535 -20.76 -26.90 -28.19
CA GLN A 535 -20.23 -28.16 -28.76
C GLN A 535 -20.31 -28.14 -30.29
N GLY A 536 -19.21 -28.49 -30.95
CA GLY A 536 -19.12 -28.67 -32.40
C GLY A 536 -19.45 -30.10 -32.85
N SER A 537 -20.24 -30.19 -33.92
CA SER A 537 -20.78 -31.37 -34.60
C SER A 537 -19.86 -32.60 -34.74
N ALA A 538 -20.43 -33.79 -34.51
CA ALA A 538 -19.87 -35.08 -34.91
C ALA A 538 -20.21 -35.45 -36.37
N PRO A 539 -19.49 -36.43 -36.98
CA PRO A 539 -20.03 -37.29 -38.02
C PRO A 539 -20.29 -38.72 -37.51
N GLN A 540 -21.25 -39.39 -38.16
CA GLN A 540 -21.79 -40.71 -37.83
C GLN A 540 -20.80 -41.87 -38.11
N GLN A 541 -20.93 -42.98 -37.35
CA GLN A 541 -21.03 -44.32 -37.95
C GLN A 541 -21.50 -45.43 -36.96
N SER A 542 -22.45 -46.24 -37.44
CA SER A 542 -22.60 -47.70 -37.25
C SER A 542 -22.81 -48.33 -35.84
N ALA A 543 -24.02 -48.84 -35.62
CA ALA A 543 -24.34 -50.00 -34.77
C ALA A 543 -24.55 -51.26 -35.69
N PRO A 544 -24.94 -52.49 -35.23
CA PRO A 544 -25.25 -53.03 -33.88
C PRO A 544 -24.49 -54.39 -33.65
N PRO A 545 -24.91 -55.44 -32.86
CA PRO A 545 -26.08 -55.59 -31.98
C PRO A 545 -25.93 -56.32 -30.59
N ARG A 546 -26.92 -56.03 -29.72
CA ARG A 546 -27.63 -56.91 -28.74
C ARG A 546 -26.86 -57.79 -27.74
N GLY A 547 -27.22 -57.64 -26.45
CA GLY A 547 -27.38 -58.82 -25.57
C GLY A 547 -27.48 -58.61 -24.04
N VAL A 548 -28.65 -58.98 -23.48
CA VAL A 548 -28.88 -59.48 -22.09
C VAL A 548 -28.97 -58.47 -20.93
N ALA A 549 -29.81 -58.83 -19.95
CA ALA A 549 -30.36 -58.03 -18.85
C ALA A 549 -29.70 -58.36 -17.46
N PRO A 550 -30.03 -57.65 -16.35
CA PRO A 550 -29.15 -57.54 -15.18
C PRO A 550 -29.54 -58.39 -13.95
N GLN A 551 -28.58 -58.61 -13.03
CA GLN A 551 -28.67 -58.75 -11.55
C GLN A 551 -27.44 -59.53 -10.99
N PRO A 552 -27.19 -59.58 -9.66
CA PRO A 552 -27.45 -58.60 -8.58
C PRO A 552 -26.18 -58.34 -7.71
N ALA A 553 -26.32 -57.56 -6.63
CA ALA A 553 -25.23 -57.20 -5.70
C ALA A 553 -24.81 -58.35 -4.73
N PRO A 554 -23.53 -58.40 -4.29
CA PRO A 554 -23.05 -59.26 -3.20
C PRO A 554 -23.26 -58.64 -1.80
N PRO A 555 -23.20 -59.44 -0.70
CA PRO A 555 -23.83 -59.09 0.57
C PRO A 555 -22.96 -58.33 1.59
N ARG A 556 -23.62 -57.76 2.60
CA ARG A 556 -23.01 -57.13 3.78
C ARG A 556 -22.27 -58.15 4.65
N GLY A 557 -20.99 -57.90 4.94
CA GLY A 557 -20.23 -58.52 6.03
C GLY A 557 -20.40 -57.77 7.37
N PRO A 558 -20.12 -58.41 8.52
CA PRO A 558 -20.49 -57.89 9.85
C PRO A 558 -19.48 -56.86 10.41
N ALA A 559 -19.97 -56.02 11.32
CA ALA A 559 -19.17 -55.06 12.06
C ALA A 559 -18.26 -55.74 13.12
N PRO A 560 -17.00 -55.30 13.30
CA PRO A 560 -16.23 -55.57 14.51
C PRO A 560 -16.64 -54.63 15.65
N GLN A 561 -16.48 -55.11 16.89
CA GLN A 561 -16.93 -54.44 18.10
C GLN A 561 -16.02 -53.27 18.53
N GLN A 562 -16.62 -52.32 19.26
CA GLN A 562 -15.91 -51.26 19.96
C GLN A 562 -15.11 -51.83 21.14
N SER A 563 -13.84 -51.46 21.25
CA SER A 563 -13.01 -51.68 22.45
C SER A 563 -12.47 -50.33 22.91
N ALA A 564 -12.79 -49.95 24.14
CA ALA A 564 -12.37 -48.68 24.73
C ALA A 564 -10.89 -48.73 25.19
N PRO A 565 -10.12 -47.63 25.05
CA PRO A 565 -8.84 -47.49 25.73
C PRO A 565 -9.04 -46.96 27.17
N GLN A 566 -8.49 -47.66 28.15
CA GLN A 566 -8.27 -47.14 29.51
C GLN A 566 -6.79 -46.73 29.69
N PRO A 567 -6.49 -45.81 30.63
CA PRO A 567 -5.30 -44.96 30.55
C PRO A 567 -4.02 -45.65 31.04
N TRP A 568 -2.90 -45.34 30.40
CA TRP A 568 -1.57 -45.75 30.86
C TRP A 568 -0.96 -44.65 31.76
N SER A 569 -0.50 -45.05 32.95
CA SER A 569 0.06 -44.15 33.97
C SER A 569 1.59 -44.05 33.87
N ALA A 570 2.14 -42.90 34.26
CA ALA A 570 3.58 -42.63 34.30
C ALA A 570 4.29 -43.24 35.53
N PRO A 571 5.58 -43.63 35.39
CA PRO A 571 6.52 -43.81 36.50
C PRO A 571 7.78 -42.91 36.31
N PRO A 572 8.74 -42.80 37.26
CA PRO A 572 8.81 -41.60 38.10
C PRO A 572 10.15 -40.84 38.05
N GLU A 573 10.23 -39.74 38.81
CA GLU A 573 11.40 -38.87 38.97
C GLU A 573 12.65 -39.60 39.54
N GLY A 574 13.85 -39.14 39.16
CA GLY A 574 15.12 -39.69 39.60
C GLY A 574 16.29 -38.69 39.57
N SER A 575 16.44 -37.94 40.67
CA SER A 575 17.63 -37.27 41.23
C SER A 575 18.84 -36.87 40.35
N ALA A 576 19.21 -35.59 40.45
CA ALA A 576 20.46 -35.02 39.95
C ALA A 576 21.69 -35.32 40.83
N PRO A 577 22.92 -35.15 40.29
CA PRO A 577 24.11 -34.77 41.05
C PRO A 577 24.53 -33.30 40.82
N GLY A 578 25.18 -32.70 41.82
CA GLY A 578 25.54 -31.28 41.88
C GLY A 578 26.86 -30.86 41.18
N PRO A 579 27.31 -29.60 41.39
CA PRO A 579 28.14 -28.86 40.42
C PRO A 579 29.63 -28.68 40.80
N SER A 580 30.36 -27.99 39.89
CA SER A 580 31.67 -27.29 40.05
C SER A 580 32.88 -27.97 39.36
N PRO A 581 33.96 -27.23 38.97
CA PRO A 581 34.27 -25.84 39.34
C PRO A 581 34.51 -24.83 38.19
N VAL A 582 34.53 -23.56 38.59
CA VAL A 582 34.91 -22.35 37.82
C VAL A 582 36.36 -21.96 38.15
N ALA A 583 37.08 -21.35 37.19
CA ALA A 583 38.12 -20.29 37.32
C ALA A 583 39.31 -20.49 36.34
N PRO A 584 40.13 -19.45 36.03
CA PRO A 584 39.91 -17.99 36.12
C PRO A 584 40.23 -17.22 34.81
N GLY A 585 39.66 -16.02 34.67
CA GLY A 585 40.35 -14.88 34.04
C GLY A 585 41.04 -14.05 35.14
N PRO A 586 42.10 -13.26 34.86
CA PRO A 586 41.91 -12.00 34.13
C PRO A 586 43.13 -11.52 33.28
N SER A 587 42.94 -10.45 32.49
CA SER A 587 43.89 -9.33 32.33
C SER A 587 43.34 -8.26 31.36
N GLU A 588 43.14 -7.03 31.83
CA GLU A 588 43.05 -5.84 30.98
C GLU A 588 44.44 -5.40 30.50
N PRO A 589 44.53 -4.54 29.46
CA PRO A 589 45.18 -3.26 29.75
C PRO A 589 44.55 -2.01 29.11
N SER A 590 44.42 -0.99 29.94
CA SER A 590 44.72 0.44 29.71
C SER A 590 44.24 1.17 28.45
N THR A 591 43.35 2.13 28.69
CA THR A 591 43.00 3.28 27.85
C THR A 591 44.15 4.23 27.52
N GLN A 592 44.23 4.70 26.26
CA GLN A 592 44.57 6.10 25.92
C GLN A 592 43.76 6.58 24.70
N PRO A 593 43.48 7.90 24.55
CA PRO A 593 42.49 8.40 23.59
C PRO A 593 43.09 8.86 22.25
N LEU A 594 42.34 8.64 21.17
CA LEU A 594 42.58 9.20 19.82
C LEU A 594 41.58 10.34 19.52
N PRO A 595 41.93 11.31 18.65
CA PRO A 595 41.17 12.55 18.46
C PRO A 595 39.86 12.35 17.68
N PRO A 596 38.89 13.27 17.80
CA PRO A 596 37.56 13.12 17.24
C PRO A 596 37.55 13.25 15.71
N GLN A 597 36.94 12.27 15.03
CA GLN A 597 36.50 12.40 13.64
C GLN A 597 35.06 12.95 13.58
N PRO A 598 34.68 13.69 12.52
CA PRO A 598 33.33 14.24 12.35
C PRO A 598 32.28 13.13 12.22
N PRO A 599 31.00 13.42 12.55
CA PRO A 599 29.97 12.40 12.65
C PRO A 599 29.65 11.79 11.29
N ALA A 600 30.02 10.52 11.11
CA ALA A 600 29.44 9.70 10.05
C ALA A 600 27.92 9.56 10.31
N HIS A 601 27.11 9.89 9.31
CA HIS A 601 25.68 9.60 9.34
C HIS A 601 25.49 8.09 9.53
N ARG A 602 25.02 7.68 10.71
CA ARG A 602 24.49 6.33 10.90
C ARG A 602 23.28 6.19 9.98
N ARG A 603 23.46 5.57 8.81
CA ARG A 603 22.35 4.87 8.15
C ARG A 603 21.85 3.86 9.17
N GLY A 604 20.65 4.08 9.70
CA GLY A 604 20.01 3.10 10.57
C GLY A 604 19.84 1.83 9.77
N SER A 605 20.34 0.71 10.26
CA SER A 605 19.92 -0.60 9.78
C SER A 605 18.50 -0.86 10.27
N GLY A 606 17.55 -0.15 9.66
CA GLY A 606 16.13 -0.45 9.78
C GLY A 606 15.87 -1.84 9.24
N ASP A 607 14.89 -2.53 9.83
CA ASP A 607 14.23 -3.65 9.17
C ASP A 607 13.37 -3.05 8.05
N ASP A 608 13.99 -2.82 6.88
CA ASP A 608 13.36 -2.18 5.72
C ASP A 608 12.07 -2.92 5.37
N GLY A 609 10.97 -2.27 5.77
CA GLY A 609 9.62 -2.70 5.48
C GLY A 609 9.49 -2.94 3.99
N ASP A 610 8.88 -4.07 3.65
CA ASP A 610 8.70 -4.50 2.27
C ASP A 610 7.54 -3.74 1.63
N ASP A 611 7.78 -2.45 1.38
CA ASP A 611 6.88 -1.55 0.67
C ASP A 611 6.93 -1.89 -0.84
N SER A 612 6.68 -3.15 -1.15
CA SER A 612 6.49 -3.66 -2.51
C SER A 612 5.11 -3.23 -3.00
N PRO A 613 4.99 -2.63 -4.21
CA PRO A 613 3.78 -1.96 -4.66
C PRO A 613 2.58 -2.91 -4.70
N THR A 614 1.48 -2.45 -4.11
CA THR A 614 0.47 -3.29 -3.45
C THR A 614 -0.64 -3.80 -4.38
N GLN A 615 -0.28 -4.38 -5.53
CA GLN A 615 -1.24 -5.17 -6.33
C GLN A 615 -1.56 -6.50 -5.63
N GLU A 616 -2.44 -6.46 -4.64
CA GLU A 616 -2.92 -7.64 -3.91
C GLU A 616 -3.97 -8.40 -4.73
N ARG A 617 -3.58 -9.57 -5.24
CA ARG A 617 -4.52 -10.50 -5.86
C ARG A 617 -5.39 -11.16 -4.79
N ARG A 618 -6.71 -11.16 -4.98
CA ARG A 618 -7.63 -11.98 -4.16
C ARG A 618 -7.33 -13.46 -4.37
N ILE A 619 -7.31 -14.22 -3.28
CA ILE A 619 -7.32 -15.69 -3.34
C ILE A 619 -8.79 -16.12 -3.40
N ASP A 620 -9.41 -15.91 -4.55
CA ASP A 620 -10.75 -16.40 -4.79
C ASP A 620 -10.71 -17.95 -4.81
N SER A 621 -11.43 -18.57 -3.86
CA SER A 621 -11.86 -19.99 -3.80
C SER A 621 -11.03 -21.08 -3.09
N ILE A 622 -9.99 -20.78 -2.30
CA ILE A 622 -9.33 -21.80 -1.45
C ILE A 622 -9.80 -21.69 0.00
N LEU A 623 -10.99 -22.23 0.26
CA LEU A 623 -11.46 -22.51 1.62
C LEU A 623 -10.79 -23.81 2.11
N PRO A 624 -9.98 -23.78 3.19
CA PRO A 624 -9.55 -25.02 3.82
C PRO A 624 -10.78 -25.69 4.44
N ARG A 625 -10.97 -26.98 4.14
CA ARG A 625 -12.03 -27.82 4.72
C ARG A 625 -11.64 -28.35 6.10
#